data_AF-A0A4P9JLJ3-F1
#
_entry.id   AF-A0A4P9JLJ3-F1
#
_cell.length_a   1.000
_cell.length_b   1.000
_cell.length_c   1.000
_cell.angle_alpha   90.00
_cell.angle_beta   90.00
_cell.angle_gamma   90.00
#
_symmetry.space_group_name_H-M   'P 1'
#
loop_
_entity.id
_entity.type
_entity.pdbx_description
1 polymer ?
#
loop_
_entity_poly.entity_id
_entity_poly.type
_entity_poly.pdbx_seq_one_letter_code
_entity_poly.pdbx_strand_id
1 'polypeptide(L)'
;MLYYNNFYETLIYVFFYIFIYNLSLIIIFWTFFQFINQQSKTIYSFSDLKFNFFYTTVISFILFSIAGVPPFIGFFSKLLILIMLSKSNFFIFYIFFFILLFFGLYFYIQNIRFLYSTGTSHISYAYMLNMRVSLHYIIFTQIVLFVIIFGFFLIDDFLLYFYWLFC
;
A
#
# COMPACT_ATOMS: atom_id res chain seq x y z
N MET A 1 21.29 -23.43 -18.22
CA MET A 1 21.54 -22.02 -17.82
C MET A 1 20.30 -21.13 -17.99
N LEU A 2 19.66 -21.05 -19.17
CA LEU A 2 18.49 -20.17 -19.38
C LEU A 2 17.28 -20.45 -18.46
N TYR A 3 16.95 -21.72 -18.18
CA TYR A 3 15.86 -22.07 -17.26
C TYR A 3 16.13 -21.69 -15.80
N TYR A 4 17.39 -21.72 -15.38
CA TYR A 4 17.80 -21.40 -14.01
C TYR A 4 17.71 -19.89 -13.75
N ASN A 5 18.12 -19.07 -14.72
CA ASN A 5 17.95 -17.61 -14.66
C ASN A 5 16.47 -17.20 -14.61
N ASN A 6 15.61 -17.81 -15.42
CA ASN A 6 14.17 -17.51 -15.37
C ASN A 6 13.56 -17.84 -14.01
N PHE A 7 13.98 -18.94 -13.38
CA PHE A 7 13.51 -19.29 -12.04
C PHE A 7 13.93 -18.24 -11.00
N TYR A 8 15.18 -17.80 -10.98
CA TYR A 8 15.62 -16.73 -10.08
C TYR A 8 14.90 -15.40 -10.35
N GLU A 9 14.74 -14.99 -11.60
CA GLU A 9 13.97 -13.77 -11.94
C GLU A 9 12.54 -13.82 -11.38
N THR A 10 11.84 -14.95 -11.53
CA THR A 10 10.50 -15.10 -10.97
C THR A 10 10.47 -14.99 -9.45
N LEU A 11 11.42 -15.63 -8.75
CA LEU A 11 11.53 -15.53 -7.29
C LEU A 11 11.76 -14.08 -6.85
N ILE A 12 12.67 -13.37 -7.51
CA ILE A 12 13.01 -11.98 -7.16
C ILE A 12 11.75 -11.09 -7.26
N TYR A 13 10.96 -11.23 -8.32
CA TYR A 13 9.76 -10.38 -8.50
C TYR A 13 8.68 -10.70 -7.47
N VAL A 14 8.50 -11.99 -7.12
CA VAL A 14 7.57 -12.42 -6.08
C VAL A 14 8.02 -11.89 -4.71
N PHE A 15 9.31 -11.99 -4.37
CA PHE A 15 9.84 -11.44 -3.13
C PHE A 15 9.67 -9.92 -3.04
N PHE A 16 9.94 -9.21 -4.14
CA PHE A 16 9.71 -7.77 -4.21
C PHE A 16 8.25 -7.40 -3.93
N TYR A 17 7.31 -8.11 -4.56
CA TYR A 17 5.88 -7.90 -4.32
C TYR A 17 5.48 -8.16 -2.86
N ILE A 18 5.91 -9.29 -2.29
CA ILE A 18 5.63 -9.64 -0.90
C ILE A 18 6.22 -8.59 0.05
N PHE A 19 7.43 -8.11 -0.21
CA PHE A 19 8.08 -7.09 0.61
C PHE A 19 7.29 -5.79 0.64
N ILE A 20 6.94 -5.25 -0.54
CA ILE A 20 6.14 -4.02 -0.67
C ILE A 20 4.76 -4.17 -0.03
N TYR A 21 4.12 -5.32 -0.21
CA TYR A 21 2.82 -5.60 0.40
C TYR A 21 2.89 -5.60 1.92
N ASN A 22 3.86 -6.31 2.52
CA ASN A 22 4.06 -6.34 3.97
C ASN A 22 4.36 -4.95 4.54
N LEU A 23 5.20 -4.18 3.84
CA LEU A 23 5.50 -2.81 4.22
C LEU A 23 4.20 -1.98 4.26
N SER A 24 3.37 -2.03 3.23
CA SER A 24 2.07 -1.31 3.23
C SER A 24 1.12 -1.75 4.36
N LEU A 25 1.09 -3.05 4.68
CA LEU A 25 0.26 -3.59 5.77
C LEU A 25 0.73 -3.12 7.16
N ILE A 26 2.04 -3.13 7.43
CA ILE A 26 2.59 -2.71 8.72
C ILE A 26 2.13 -1.28 9.04
N ILE A 27 2.18 -0.37 8.06
CA ILE A 27 1.83 1.02 8.31
C ILE A 27 0.32 1.16 8.45
N ILE A 28 -0.50 0.50 7.63
CA ILE A 28 -1.96 0.65 7.77
C ILE A 28 -2.44 0.13 9.14
N PHE A 29 -1.92 -1.01 9.60
CA PHE A 29 -2.26 -1.54 10.91
C PHE A 29 -1.73 -0.68 12.05
N TRP A 30 -0.51 -0.13 11.93
CA TRP A 30 0.00 0.82 12.93
C TRP A 30 -0.87 2.08 12.98
N THR A 31 -1.29 2.61 11.83
CA THR A 31 -2.21 3.76 11.80
C THR A 31 -3.52 3.45 12.51
N PHE A 32 -4.11 2.27 12.30
CA PHE A 32 -5.33 1.84 12.99
C PHE A 32 -5.13 1.60 14.49
N PHE A 33 -3.95 1.12 14.91
CA PHE A 33 -3.64 0.94 16.32
C PHE A 33 -3.76 2.24 17.13
N GLN A 34 -3.48 3.39 16.50
CA GLN A 34 -3.63 4.70 17.14
C GLN A 34 -5.09 5.06 17.46
N PHE A 35 -6.06 4.38 16.83
CA PHE A 35 -7.50 4.62 16.98
C PHE A 35 -8.22 3.54 17.80
N ILE A 36 -7.49 2.63 18.45
CA ILE A 36 -8.07 1.52 19.24
C ILE A 36 -9.09 1.97 20.29
N ASN A 37 -8.97 3.20 20.80
CA ASN A 37 -9.89 3.75 21.79
C ASN A 37 -11.23 4.23 21.19
N GLN A 38 -11.37 4.30 19.87
CA GLN A 38 -12.62 4.65 19.21
C GLN A 38 -13.50 3.41 19.03
N GLN A 39 -14.81 3.54 19.27
CA GLN A 39 -15.80 2.50 18.96
C GLN A 39 -16.06 2.40 17.45
N SER A 40 -15.02 2.49 16.62
CA SER A 40 -15.12 2.44 15.16
C SER A 40 -15.17 0.98 14.68
N LYS A 41 -16.36 0.39 14.66
CA LYS A 41 -16.58 -1.00 14.23
C LYS A 41 -16.91 -1.16 12.75
N THR A 42 -17.19 -0.07 12.04
CA THR A 42 -17.75 -0.11 10.68
C THR A 42 -17.00 0.81 9.71
N ILE A 43 -17.10 0.53 8.41
CA ILE A 43 -16.51 1.37 7.35
C ILE A 43 -17.05 2.81 7.42
N TYR A 44 -18.27 3.02 7.92
CA TYR A 44 -18.85 4.35 8.12
C TYR A 44 -18.12 5.17 9.20
N SER A 45 -17.62 4.52 10.25
CA SER A 45 -16.82 5.17 11.30
C SER A 45 -15.42 5.61 10.83
N PHE A 46 -14.99 5.28 9.60
CA PHE A 46 -13.80 5.89 9.01
C PHE A 46 -13.96 7.39 8.79
N SER A 47 -15.19 7.90 8.65
CA SER A 47 -15.43 9.34 8.51
C SER A 47 -15.03 10.13 9.76
N ASP A 48 -15.00 9.49 10.93
CA ASP A 48 -14.52 10.09 12.18
C ASP A 48 -12.99 10.26 12.22
N LEU A 49 -12.25 9.63 11.30
CA LEU A 49 -10.79 9.81 11.18
C LEU A 49 -10.41 11.16 10.54
N LYS A 50 -11.39 11.89 9.98
CA LYS A 50 -11.18 13.16 9.27
C LYS A 50 -10.60 14.26 10.16
N PHE A 51 -10.77 14.18 11.47
CA PHE A 51 -10.33 15.25 12.39
C PHE A 51 -8.82 15.51 12.35
N ASN A 52 -8.01 14.50 12.01
CA ASN A 52 -6.56 14.67 11.89
C ASN A 52 -6.11 14.45 10.44
N PHE A 53 -5.76 15.55 9.77
CA PHE A 53 -5.26 15.56 8.39
C PHE A 53 -4.05 14.63 8.17
N PHE A 54 -3.19 14.48 9.17
CA PHE A 54 -2.03 13.59 9.07
C PHE A 54 -2.45 12.11 8.89
N TYR A 55 -3.42 11.63 9.64
CA TYR A 55 -3.83 10.22 9.53
C TYR A 55 -4.59 9.95 8.25
N THR A 56 -5.46 10.87 7.81
CA THR A 56 -6.19 10.69 6.55
C THR A 56 -5.27 10.66 5.34
N THR A 57 -4.25 11.51 5.31
CA THR A 57 -3.24 11.54 4.24
C THR A 57 -2.39 10.27 4.22
N VAL A 58 -1.90 9.82 5.38
CA VAL A 58 -1.13 8.57 5.51
C VAL A 58 -1.96 7.39 4.99
N ILE A 59 -3.20 7.22 5.47
CA ILE A 59 -4.09 6.12 5.05
C ILE A 59 -4.37 6.20 3.54
N SER A 60 -4.58 7.40 2.99
CA SER A 60 -4.83 7.58 1.55
C SER A 60 -3.66 7.12 0.69
N PHE A 61 -2.44 7.53 1.03
CA PHE A 61 -1.24 7.12 0.29
C PHE A 61 -1.00 5.60 0.36
N ILE A 62 -1.25 4.98 1.51
CA ILE A 62 -1.11 3.54 1.65
C ILE A 62 -2.18 2.81 0.83
N LEU A 63 -3.44 3.26 0.88
CA LEU A 63 -4.51 2.66 0.07
C LEU A 63 -4.24 2.81 -1.44
N PHE A 64 -3.68 3.93 -1.89
CA PHE A 64 -3.24 4.06 -3.28
C PHE A 64 -2.07 3.13 -3.63
N SER A 65 -1.12 2.92 -2.71
CA SER A 65 -0.07 1.93 -2.90
C SER A 65 -0.61 0.51 -3.00
N ILE A 66 -1.53 0.12 -2.11
CA ILE A 66 -2.17 -1.20 -2.12
C ILE A 66 -3.04 -1.38 -3.36
N ALA A 67 -3.74 -0.34 -3.81
CA ALA A 67 -4.49 -0.35 -5.07
C ALA A 67 -3.56 -0.57 -6.27
N GLY A 68 -2.37 0.01 -6.25
CA GLY A 68 -1.43 0.01 -7.36
C GLY A 68 -1.69 1.18 -8.30
N VAL A 69 -1.70 2.40 -7.77
CA VAL A 69 -1.79 3.62 -8.57
C VAL A 69 -0.37 4.03 -9.02
N PRO A 70 -0.15 4.48 -10.27
CA PRO A 70 1.18 4.58 -10.91
C PRO A 70 2.33 5.25 -10.13
N PRO A 71 2.13 6.36 -9.38
CA PRO A 71 3.21 6.98 -8.62
C PRO A 71 3.74 6.14 -7.46
N PHE A 72 3.02 5.10 -7.01
CA PHE A 72 3.38 4.34 -5.83
C PHE A 72 4.07 3.02 -6.19
N ILE A 73 5.01 2.61 -5.33
CA ILE A 73 5.79 1.38 -5.45
C ILE A 73 4.94 0.10 -5.62
N GLY A 74 3.74 0.08 -5.03
CA GLY A 74 2.81 -1.05 -5.16
C GLY A 74 2.20 -1.25 -6.54
N PHE A 75 2.24 -0.24 -7.43
CA PHE A 75 1.89 -0.42 -8.84
C PHE A 75 2.96 -1.22 -9.56
N PHE A 76 4.21 -0.81 -9.43
CA PHE A 76 5.33 -1.42 -10.11
C PHE A 76 5.54 -2.87 -9.70
N SER A 77 5.34 -3.22 -8.42
CA SER A 77 5.43 -4.61 -7.98
C SER A 77 4.43 -5.52 -8.68
N LYS A 78 3.19 -5.06 -8.90
CA LYS A 78 2.16 -5.79 -9.65
C LYS A 78 2.43 -5.82 -11.15
N LEU A 79 2.98 -4.74 -11.69
CA LEU A 79 3.39 -4.65 -13.10
C LEU A 79 4.49 -5.67 -13.42
N LEU A 80 5.49 -5.83 -12.54
CA LEU A 80 6.55 -6.83 -12.70
C LEU A 80 5.99 -8.26 -12.76
N ILE A 81 4.98 -8.56 -11.93
CA ILE A 81 4.28 -9.86 -11.97
C ILE A 81 3.53 -10.04 -13.31
N LEU A 82 2.86 -9.00 -13.82
CA LEU A 82 2.20 -9.05 -15.11
C LEU A 82 3.19 -9.28 -16.27
N ILE A 83 4.35 -8.63 -16.25
CA ILE A 83 5.42 -8.86 -17.24
C ILE A 83 5.85 -10.33 -17.19
N MET A 84 6.00 -10.91 -16.00
CA MET A 84 6.37 -12.33 -15.86
C MET A 84 5.29 -13.27 -16.40
N LEU A 85 4.02 -13.02 -16.10
CA LEU A 85 2.91 -13.81 -16.65
C LEU A 85 2.84 -13.74 -18.18
N SER A 86 3.18 -12.57 -18.75
CA SER A 86 3.26 -12.39 -20.20
C SER A 86 4.41 -13.18 -20.82
N LYS A 87 5.53 -13.33 -20.12
CA LYS A 87 6.67 -14.13 -20.60
C LYS A 87 6.40 -15.64 -20.52
N SER A 88 5.60 -16.09 -19.55
CA SER A 88 5.38 -17.51 -19.26
C SER A 88 4.24 -18.17 -20.05
N ASN A 89 3.75 -17.54 -21.14
CA ASN A 89 2.62 -18.00 -21.97
C ASN A 89 1.29 -18.25 -21.21
N PHE A 90 1.14 -17.69 -20.00
CA PHE A 90 -0.05 -17.89 -19.15
C PHE A 90 -1.12 -16.82 -19.41
N PHE A 91 -1.64 -16.77 -20.65
CA PHE A 91 -2.58 -15.73 -21.09
C PHE A 91 -3.88 -15.67 -20.28
N ILE A 92 -4.42 -16.82 -19.84
CA ILE A 92 -5.67 -16.85 -19.06
C ILE A 92 -5.50 -16.16 -17.69
N PHE A 93 -4.35 -16.38 -17.04
CA PHE A 93 -4.03 -15.78 -15.75
C PHE A 93 -3.74 -14.29 -15.87
N TYR A 94 -3.11 -13.87 -16.97
CA TYR A 94 -2.90 -12.45 -17.27
C TYR A 94 -4.23 -11.68 -17.31
N ILE A 95 -5.23 -12.17 -18.05
CA ILE A 95 -6.54 -11.52 -18.17
C ILE A 95 -7.25 -11.47 -16.80
N PHE A 96 -7.25 -12.59 -16.08
CA PHE A 96 -7.87 -12.67 -14.76
C PHE A 96 -7.21 -11.71 -13.76
N PHE A 97 -5.88 -11.64 -13.76
CA PHE A 97 -5.13 -10.72 -12.91
C PHE A 97 -5.44 -9.26 -13.24
N PHE A 98 -5.53 -8.92 -14.53
CA PHE A 98 -5.87 -7.57 -14.97
C PHE A 98 -7.27 -7.13 -14.49
N ILE A 99 -8.27 -8.02 -14.57
CA ILE A 99 -9.62 -7.77 -14.05
C ILE A 99 -9.57 -7.54 -12.52
N LEU A 100 -8.86 -8.40 -11.79
CA LEU A 100 -8.69 -8.27 -10.34
C LEU A 100 -8.02 -6.94 -9.95
N LEU A 101 -7.07 -6.44 -10.74
CA LEU A 101 -6.44 -5.14 -10.50
C LEU A 101 -7.45 -4.00 -10.57
N PHE A 102 -8.34 -4.00 -11.57
CA PHE A 102 -9.40 -2.98 -11.65
C PHE A 102 -10.40 -3.07 -10.51
N PHE A 103 -10.83 -4.28 -10.15
CA PHE A 103 -11.70 -4.47 -8.99
C PHE A 103 -11.04 -3.96 -7.72
N GLY A 104 -9.77 -4.30 -7.49
CA GLY A 104 -9.00 -3.79 -6.36
C GLY A 104 -8.96 -2.26 -6.36
N LEU A 105 -8.60 -1.65 -7.48
CA LEU A 105 -8.52 -0.20 -7.63
C LEU A 105 -9.86 0.48 -7.30
N TYR A 106 -10.98 -0.08 -7.77
CA TYR A 106 -12.31 0.42 -7.45
C TYR A 106 -12.60 0.38 -5.94
N PHE A 107 -12.39 -0.77 -5.28
CA PHE A 107 -12.66 -0.91 -3.84
C PHE A 107 -11.78 -0.01 -2.97
N TYR A 108 -10.50 0.13 -3.30
CA TYR A 108 -9.60 0.98 -2.53
C TYR A 108 -9.91 2.48 -2.71
N ILE A 109 -10.23 2.93 -3.92
CA ILE A 109 -10.68 4.32 -4.16
C ILE A 109 -12.00 4.60 -3.45
N GLN A 110 -12.92 3.63 -3.45
CA GLN A 110 -14.17 3.75 -2.69
C GLN A 110 -13.93 3.94 -1.19
N ASN A 111 -12.97 3.21 -0.60
CA ASN A 111 -12.58 3.37 0.81
C ASN A 111 -11.99 4.77 1.08
N ILE A 112 -11.15 5.28 0.17
CA ILE A 112 -10.63 6.66 0.26
C ILE A 112 -11.77 7.68 0.19
N ARG A 113 -12.75 7.48 -0.71
CA ARG A 113 -13.93 8.35 -0.79
C ARG A 113 -14.69 8.36 0.54
N PHE A 114 -14.89 7.22 1.18
CA PHE A 114 -15.55 7.15 2.49
C PHE A 114 -14.75 7.85 3.59
N LEU A 115 -13.41 7.79 3.56
CA LEU A 115 -12.54 8.50 4.50
C LEU A 115 -12.70 10.02 4.42
N TYR A 116 -12.86 10.58 3.21
CA TYR A 116 -13.05 12.03 3.02
C TYR A 116 -14.52 12.48 3.08
N SER A 117 -15.46 11.55 2.94
CA SER A 117 -16.90 11.81 2.99
C SER A 117 -17.29 12.40 4.35
N THR A 118 -17.98 13.54 4.33
CA THR A 118 -18.48 14.19 5.53
C THR A 118 -19.72 13.48 6.05
N GLY A 119 -19.59 12.74 7.15
CA GLY A 119 -20.70 12.42 8.03
C GLY A 119 -20.99 13.59 8.95
N THR A 120 -22.26 13.98 9.11
CA THR A 120 -22.72 14.96 10.09
C THR A 120 -22.69 14.36 11.49
N SER A 121 -21.52 14.08 12.06
CA SER A 121 -21.38 13.68 13.46
C SER A 121 -21.05 14.91 14.31
N HIS A 122 -21.79 15.07 15.41
CA HIS A 122 -21.68 16.21 16.33
C HIS A 122 -20.22 16.44 16.74
N ILE A 123 -19.75 17.67 16.55
CA ILE A 123 -18.39 18.11 16.90
C ILE A 123 -18.19 17.89 18.39
N SER A 124 -17.50 16.80 18.76
CA SER A 124 -17.06 16.58 20.13
C SER A 124 -15.67 17.20 20.29
N TYR A 125 -15.64 18.41 20.86
CA TYR A 125 -14.43 19.19 21.17
C TYR A 125 -13.39 18.43 22.02
N ALA A 126 -13.77 17.29 22.62
CA ALA A 126 -12.91 16.39 23.36
C ALA A 126 -11.80 15.73 22.51
N TYR A 127 -11.95 15.69 21.17
CA TYR A 127 -10.97 15.03 20.31
C TYR A 127 -9.70 15.88 20.04
N MET A 128 -9.79 17.21 20.15
CA MET A 128 -8.65 18.11 19.88
C MET A 128 -7.53 18.02 20.92
N LEU A 129 -7.78 17.52 22.14
CA LEU A 129 -6.84 17.63 23.25
C LEU A 129 -6.01 16.37 23.55
N ASN A 130 -6.35 15.21 22.98
CA ASN A 130 -5.82 13.93 23.50
C ASN A 130 -5.04 13.04 22.52
N MET A 131 -4.92 13.42 21.25
CA MET A 131 -4.02 12.71 20.32
C MET A 131 -2.61 13.29 20.47
N ARG A 132 -1.93 13.01 21.58
CA ARG A 132 -0.45 13.10 21.61
C ARG A 132 0.08 12.00 20.68
N VAL A 133 0.09 12.31 19.39
CA VAL A 133 0.68 11.43 18.38
C VAL A 133 2.14 11.23 18.77
N SER A 134 2.52 9.98 19.03
CA SER A 134 3.90 9.68 19.42
C SER A 134 4.85 10.12 18.30
N LEU A 135 5.92 10.84 18.65
CA LEU A 135 6.93 11.31 17.68
C LEU A 135 7.51 10.14 16.87
N HIS A 136 7.73 8.99 17.51
CA HIS A 136 8.18 7.76 16.86
C HIS A 136 7.28 7.32 15.71
N TYR A 137 5.95 7.39 15.89
CA TYR A 137 5.00 7.05 14.84
C TYR A 137 5.08 8.03 13.66
N ILE A 138 5.19 9.34 13.93
CA ILE A 138 5.27 10.35 12.86
C ILE A 138 6.54 10.12 12.03
N ILE A 139 7.69 9.98 12.69
CA ILE A 139 8.98 9.77 12.02
C ILE A 139 8.95 8.49 11.18
N PHE A 140 8.48 7.38 11.77
CA PHE A 140 8.41 6.10 11.08
C PHE A 140 7.49 6.15 9.85
N THR A 141 6.27 6.69 10.00
CA THR A 141 5.32 6.77 8.88
C THR A 141 5.82 7.69 7.76
N GLN A 142 6.50 8.79 8.06
CA GLN A 142 7.11 9.67 7.06
C GLN A 142 8.21 8.97 6.26
N ILE A 143 9.11 8.22 6.93
CA ILE A 143 10.17 7.46 6.27
C ILE A 143 9.56 6.44 5.30
N VAL A 144 8.52 5.73 5.73
CA VAL A 144 7.87 4.73 4.89
C VAL A 144 7.16 5.39 3.71
N LEU A 145 6.41 6.48 3.94
CA LEU A 145 5.75 7.20 2.85
C LEU A 145 6.75 7.70 1.81
N PHE A 146 7.93 8.15 2.24
CA PHE A 146 9.03 8.50 1.35
C PHE A 146 9.44 7.30 0.48
N VAL A 147 9.66 6.12 1.08
CA VAL A 147 9.97 4.88 0.33
C VAL A 147 8.85 4.49 -0.63
N ILE A 148 7.58 4.64 -0.25
CA ILE A 148 6.45 4.24 -1.09
C ILE A 148 6.32 5.15 -2.33
N ILE A 149 6.56 6.45 -2.17
CA ILE A 149 6.43 7.45 -3.26
C ILE A 149 7.68 7.45 -4.15
N PHE A 150 8.87 7.48 -3.55
CA PHE A 150 10.15 7.47 -4.29
C PHE A 150 10.61 6.07 -4.71
N GLY A 151 9.86 5.03 -4.35
CA GLY A 151 10.21 3.65 -4.62
C GLY A 151 10.42 3.34 -6.11
N PHE A 152 9.85 4.14 -7.02
CA PHE A 152 10.12 4.01 -8.46
C PHE A 152 11.62 4.07 -8.77
N PHE A 153 12.36 5.00 -8.17
CA PHE A 153 13.80 5.12 -8.37
C PHE A 153 14.58 3.94 -7.75
N LEU A 154 14.04 3.34 -6.69
CA LEU A 154 14.69 2.26 -5.94
C LEU A 154 14.49 0.89 -6.58
N ILE A 155 13.59 0.75 -7.56
CA ILE A 155 13.22 -0.55 -8.13
C ILE A 155 14.38 -1.24 -8.82
N ASP A 156 15.07 -0.53 -9.70
CA ASP A 156 16.14 -1.10 -10.50
C ASP A 156 17.32 -1.51 -9.62
N ASP A 157 17.68 -0.64 -8.67
CA ASP A 157 18.74 -0.91 -7.69
C ASP A 157 18.40 -2.11 -6.80
N PHE A 158 17.14 -2.22 -6.34
CA PHE A 158 16.69 -3.34 -5.51
C PHE A 158 16.69 -4.64 -6.30
N LEU A 159 16.17 -4.63 -7.53
CA LEU A 159 16.19 -5.79 -8.43
C LEU A 159 17.63 -6.28 -8.68
N LEU A 160 18.56 -5.35 -8.92
CA LEU A 160 19.96 -5.66 -9.15
C LEU A 160 20.63 -6.26 -7.90
N TYR A 161 20.35 -5.70 -6.73
CA TYR A 161 20.85 -6.25 -5.45
C TYR A 161 20.38 -7.69 -5.23
N PHE A 162 19.11 -7.96 -5.49
CA PHE A 162 18.55 -9.31 -5.37
C PHE A 162 19.12 -10.27 -6.42
N TYR A 163 19.34 -9.80 -7.65
CA TYR A 163 19.98 -10.61 -8.69
C TYR A 163 21.40 -11.02 -8.28
N TRP A 164 22.17 -10.09 -7.71
CA TRP A 164 23.53 -10.39 -7.21
C TRP A 164 23.55 -11.37 -6.02
N LEU A 165 22.54 -11.34 -5.14
CA LEU A 165 22.46 -12.26 -3.99
C LEU A 165 22.11 -13.71 -4.37
N PHE A 166 21.37 -13.90 -5.47
CA PHE A 166 20.84 -15.21 -5.86
C PHE A 166 21.57 -15.87 -7.05
N CYS A 167 22.45 -15.14 -7.76
CA CYS A 167 23.37 -15.68 -8.77
C CYS A 167 24.72 -16.07 -8.16
#